data_AF-A0A6F9WTL0-F1
#
_entry.id   AF-A0A6F9WTL0-F1
#
_cell.length_a   1.000
_cell.length_b   1.000
_cell.length_c   1.000
_cell.angle_alpha   90.00
_cell.angle_beta   90.00
_cell.angle_gamma   90.00
#
_symmetry.space_group_name_H-M   'P 1'
#
loop_
_entity.id
_entity.type
_entity.pdbx_description
1 polymer ?
#
loop_
_entity_poly.entity_id
_entity_poly.type
_entity_poly.pdbx_seq_one_letter_code
_entity_poly.pdbx_strand_id
1 'polypeptide(L)' 'MTHIETARVQEMLGLQIGVIRDSAAKLQTDDLERLETVLAELEQGIVQLKSMLTSLPHKH' A
#
# COMPACT_ATOMS: atom_id res chain seq x y z
N MET A 1 17.21 -15.47 -4.95
CA MET A 1 16.92 -14.13 -4.41
C MET A 1 18.14 -13.66 -3.65
N THR A 2 18.86 -12.70 -4.20
CA THR A 2 20.05 -12.08 -3.61
C THR A 2 19.63 -11.08 -2.52
N HIS A 3 20.49 -10.80 -1.54
CA HIS A 3 20.20 -9.83 -0.47
C HIS A 3 19.76 -8.44 -1.00
N ILE A 4 20.27 -8.04 -2.17
CA ILE A 4 19.92 -6.78 -2.84
C ILE A 4 18.47 -6.79 -3.33
N GLU A 5 18.00 -7.91 -3.90
CA GLU A 5 16.61 -8.07 -4.33
C GLU A 5 15.65 -8.04 -3.13
N THR A 6 16.03 -8.64 -1.99
CA THR A 6 15.23 -8.61 -0.77
C THR A 6 15.14 -7.20 -0.17
N ALA A 7 16.25 -6.45 -0.12
CA ALA A 7 16.25 -5.08 0.39
C ALA A 7 15.37 -4.15 -0.47
N ARG A 8 15.45 -4.27 -1.80
CA ARG A 8 14.63 -3.49 -2.72
C ARG A 8 13.13 -3.80 -2.58
N VAL A 9 12.79 -5.09 -2.40
CA VAL A 9 11.40 -5.50 -2.12
C VAL A 9 10.90 -4.90 -0.81
N GLN A 10 11.71 -4.93 0.25
CA GLN A 10 11.36 -4.32 1.53
C GLN A 10 11.14 -2.82 1.43
N GLU A 11 11.99 -2.11 0.69
CA GLU A 11 11.83 -0.67 0.44
C GLU A 11 10.53 -0.37 -0.29
N MET A 12 10.24 -1.10 -1.38
CA MET A 12 9.00 -0.91 -2.14
C MET A 12 7.74 -1.20 -1.29
N LEU A 13 7.75 -2.26 -0.49
CA LEU A 13 6.66 -2.56 0.43
C LEU A 13 6.50 -1.46 1.49
N GLY A 14 7.62 -0.95 2.02
CA GLY A 14 7.63 0.13 3.00
C GLY A 14 7.01 1.42 2.46
N LEU A 15 7.34 1.80 1.21
CA LEU A 15 6.75 2.95 0.54
C LEU A 15 5.23 2.80 0.39
N GLN A 16 4.77 1.63 -0.07
CA GLN A 16 3.34 1.38 -0.25
C GLN A 16 2.57 1.39 1.07
N ILE A 17 3.15 0.83 2.13
CA ILE A 17 2.57 0.89 3.49
C ILE A 17 2.48 2.35 3.97
N GLY A 18 3.49 3.17 3.67
CA GLY A 18 3.47 4.61 3.97
C GLY A 18 2.29 5.33 3.31
N VAL A 19 2.08 5.10 2.01
CA VAL A 19 0.94 5.67 1.27
C VAL A 19 -0.40 5.29 1.91
N ILE A 20 -0.59 4.00 2.24
CA ILE A 20 -1.82 3.51 2.88
C ILE A 20 -2.04 4.19 4.23
N ARG A 21 -1.00 4.32 5.05
CA ARG A 21 -1.08 4.96 6.36
C ARG A 21 -1.46 6.44 6.23
N ASP A 22 -0.85 7.15 5.29
CA ASP A 22 -1.08 8.58 5.09
C ASP A 22 -2.49 8.84 4.53
N SER A 23 -3.02 7.95 3.68
CA SER A 23 -4.42 8.01 3.25
C SER A 23 -5.39 7.69 4.40
N ALA A 24 -5.09 6.68 5.23
CA ALA A 24 -5.92 6.36 6.39
C ALA A 24 -6.00 7.51 7.40
N ALA A 25 -4.91 8.26 7.59
CA ALA A 25 -4.89 9.44 8.45
C ALA A 25 -5.88 10.54 7.99
N LYS A 26 -6.25 10.58 6.71
CA LYS A 26 -7.19 11.56 6.14
C LYS A 26 -8.66 11.20 6.36
N LEU A 27 -8.97 10.01 6.91
CA LEU A 27 -10.35 9.57 7.18
C LEU A 27 -11.04 10.33 8.32
N GLN A 28 -10.34 11.24 9.01
CA GLN A 28 -10.90 12.07 10.09
C GLN A 28 -11.58 13.34 9.56
N THR A 29 -12.46 13.20 8.56
CA THR A 29 -13.20 14.32 7.94
C THR A 29 -14.70 14.09 8.09
N ASP A 30 -15.47 15.17 8.29
CA ASP A 30 -16.94 15.20 8.34
C ASP A 30 -17.58 15.36 6.95
N ASP A 31 -16.77 15.72 5.95
CA ASP A 31 -17.13 15.75 4.53
C ASP A 31 -17.23 14.33 3.94
N LEU A 32 -18.44 13.92 3.59
CA LEU A 32 -18.76 12.60 3.03
C LEU A 32 -18.15 12.37 1.63
N GLU A 33 -18.19 13.34 0.73
CA GLU A 33 -17.62 13.20 -0.62
C GLU A 33 -16.11 13.01 -0.55
N ARG A 34 -15.48 13.76 0.36
CA ARG A 34 -14.06 13.60 0.66
C ARG A 34 -13.76 12.24 1.29
N LEU A 35 -14.62 11.76 2.19
CA LEU A 35 -14.46 10.45 2.81
C LEU A 35 -14.52 9.33 1.77
N GLU A 36 -15.48 9.37 0.84
CA GLU A 36 -15.60 8.42 -0.27
C GLU A 36 -14.35 8.42 -1.16
N THR A 37 -13.84 9.61 -1.48
CA THR A 37 -12.60 9.75 -2.26
C THR A 37 -11.41 9.14 -1.53
N VAL A 38 -11.24 9.44 -0.23
CA VAL A 38 -10.14 8.91 0.59
C VAL A 38 -10.26 7.39 0.75
N LEU A 39 -11.48 6.85 0.87
CA LEU A 39 -11.74 5.41 0.92
C LEU A 39 -11.33 4.72 -0.39
N ALA A 40 -11.71 5.27 -1.54
CA ALA A 40 -11.34 4.72 -2.84
C ALA A 40 -9.81 4.71 -3.03
N GLU A 41 -9.11 5.76 -2.62
CA GLU A 41 -7.64 5.82 -2.63
C GLU A 41 -7.03 4.73 -1.72
N LEU A 42 -7.58 4.52 -0.54
CA LEU A 42 -7.11 3.53 0.42
C LEU A 42 -7.30 2.10 -0.13
N GLU A 43 -8.47 1.82 -0.70
CA GLU A 43 -8.77 0.53 -1.34
C GLU A 43 -7.82 0.25 -2.49
N GLN A 44 -7.58 1.24 -3.35
CA GLN A 44 -6.64 1.13 -4.46
C GLN A 44 -5.21 0.87 -3.97
N GLY A 45 -4.78 1.54 -2.90
CA GLY A 45 -3.48 1.33 -2.26
C GLY A 45 -3.31 -0.09 -1.71
N ILE A 46 -4.36 -0.63 -1.08
CA ILE A 46 -4.40 -2.01 -0.57
C ILE A 46 -4.34 -3.02 -1.73
N VAL A 47 -5.08 -2.80 -2.81
CA VAL A 47 -5.05 -3.67 -4.00
C VAL A 47 -3.64 -3.72 -4.60
N GLN A 48 -2.98 -2.58 -4.73
CA GLN A 48 -1.59 -2.51 -5.22
C GLN A 48 -0.62 -3.27 -4.32
N LEU A 49 -0.72 -3.11 -2.99
CA LEU A 49 0.10 -3.84 -2.04
C LEU A 49 -0.10 -5.36 -2.17
N LYS A 50 -1.35 -5.81 -2.28
CA LYS A 50 -1.67 -7.23 -2.49
C LYS A 50 -1.06 -7.75 -3.79
N SER A 51 -1.19 -7.01 -4.89
CA SER A 51 -0.58 -7.35 -6.18
C SER A 51 0.95 -7.46 -6.08
N MET A 52 1.61 -6.54 -5.39
CA MET A 52 3.05 -6.60 -5.14
C MET A 52 3.44 -7.85 -4.35
N LEU A 53 2.69 -8.20 -3.30
CA LEU A 53 2.95 -9.42 -2.53
C LEU A 53 2.76 -10.68 -3.37
N THR A 54 1.73 -10.74 -4.22
CA THR A 54 1.49 -11.89 -5.11
C THR A 54 2.53 -12.02 -6.21
N SER A 55 3.17 -10.92 -6.64
CA SER A 55 4.22 -10.95 -7.66
C SER A 55 5.60 -11.29 -7.10
N LEU A 56 5.75 -11.37 -5.76
CA LEU A 56 6.98 -11.85 -5.16
C LEU A 56 7.20 -13.33 -5.50
N PRO A 57 8.40 -13.70 -5.97
CA PRO A 57 8.73 -15.10 -6.22
C PRO A 57 8.50 -15.90 -4.95
N HIS A 58 7.52 -16.81 -4.97
CA HIS A 58 7.23 -17.67 -3.83
C HIS A 58 8.49 -18.51 -3.55
N LYS A 59 9.09 -18.34 -2.38
CA LYS A 59 9.96 -19.37 -1.82
C LYS A 59 9.06 -20.52 -1.37
N HIS A 60 8.82 -21.46 -2.26
CA HIS A 60 8.69 -22.85 -1.86
C HIS A 60 10.07 -23.50 -2.06
#